data_AF-A0A8H3D4A2-F1
#
_entry.id   AF-A0A8H3D4A2-F1
#
_cell.length_a   1.000
_cell.length_b   1.000
_cell.length_c   1.000
_cell.angle_alpha   90.00
_cell.angle_beta   90.00
_cell.angle_gamma   90.00
#
_symmetry.space_group_name_H-M   'P 1'
#
loop_
_entity.id
_entity.type
_entity.pdbx_description
1 polymer ?
#
loop_
_entity_poly.entity_id
_entity_poly.type
_entity_poly.pdbx_seq_one_letter_code
_entity_poly.pdbx_strand_id
1 'polypeptide(L)'
;MDSDDEVPTLIPHQGVPDNPQPSYAPKRAVKVPLTIITGFLGSGKSTFLKYILTEKHGYRIAIIMNEFGDTADIEGRAISVSSRDEPAALATEFLELANGCLCCSVKDSGAAAIEKLMRKQGAFDYIMLETTGLADPGPIAAMFWQNEDFSDEIVLDGVICVVDGVFGLKELTSENRLASRRYFRS
;
A
#
# COMPACT_ATOMS: atom_id res chain seq x y z
N MET A 1 -3.54 50.68 -16.68
CA MET A 1 -4.77 50.02 -16.22
C MET A 1 -4.75 48.71 -16.95
N ASP A 2 -4.14 47.72 -16.31
CA ASP A 2 -3.63 46.51 -16.94
C ASP A 2 -4.79 45.58 -17.30
N SER A 3 -4.72 45.05 -18.53
CA SER A 3 -5.71 44.17 -19.12
C SER A 3 -5.15 42.75 -19.13
N ASP A 4 -5.15 42.08 -17.97
CA ASP A 4 -4.71 40.68 -17.83
C ASP A 4 -5.63 39.84 -16.90
N ASP A 5 -6.92 40.18 -16.83
CA ASP A 5 -7.95 39.40 -16.09
C ASP A 5 -8.78 38.49 -17.02
N GLU A 6 -8.15 37.84 -18.00
CA GLU A 6 -8.85 36.82 -18.80
C GLU A 6 -8.67 35.45 -18.14
N VAL A 7 -9.69 35.02 -17.37
CA VAL A 7 -9.73 33.69 -16.76
C VAL A 7 -9.72 32.64 -17.89
N PRO A 8 -8.77 31.69 -17.92
CA PRO A 8 -8.73 30.67 -18.95
C PRO A 8 -10.01 29.84 -18.94
N THR A 9 -10.62 29.68 -20.11
CA THR A 9 -11.82 28.86 -20.28
C THR A 9 -11.43 27.39 -20.07
N LEU A 10 -12.08 26.71 -19.13
CA LEU A 10 -11.89 25.28 -18.90
C LEU A 10 -12.24 24.53 -20.19
N ILE A 11 -11.26 23.78 -20.72
CA ILE A 11 -11.47 22.90 -21.86
C ILE A 11 -12.48 21.84 -21.41
N PRO A 12 -13.60 21.62 -22.14
CA PRO A 12 -14.53 20.57 -21.79
C PRO A 12 -13.78 19.23 -21.83
N HIS A 13 -13.75 18.52 -20.70
CA HIS A 13 -13.22 17.18 -20.64
C HIS A 13 -14.07 16.30 -21.57
N GLN A 14 -13.53 15.97 -22.74
CA GLN A 14 -14.14 14.96 -23.60
C GLN A 14 -14.27 13.70 -22.75
N GLY A 15 -15.50 13.27 -22.53
CA GLY A 15 -15.87 12.32 -21.48
C GLY A 15 -14.95 11.12 -21.45
N VAL A 16 -14.18 11.01 -20.37
CA VAL A 16 -13.76 9.71 -19.89
C VAL A 16 -15.06 9.05 -19.44
N PRO A 17 -15.39 7.84 -19.91
CA PRO A 17 -16.58 7.15 -19.42
C PRO A 17 -16.54 7.16 -17.88
N ASP A 18 -17.68 7.43 -17.24
CA ASP A 18 -17.83 7.53 -15.76
C ASP A 18 -17.33 6.28 -15.00
N ASN A 19 -16.95 5.24 -15.73
CA ASN A 19 -16.19 4.11 -15.26
C ASN A 19 -15.14 3.76 -16.31
N PRO A 20 -13.91 4.29 -16.24
CA PRO A 20 -12.81 3.70 -16.96
C PRO A 20 -12.53 2.40 -16.22
N GLN A 21 -13.24 1.32 -16.54
CA GLN A 21 -12.82 -0.01 -16.11
C GLN A 21 -11.38 -0.14 -16.61
N PRO A 22 -10.39 -0.18 -15.70
CA PRO A 22 -9.02 -0.31 -16.13
C PRO A 22 -8.97 -1.64 -16.88
N SER A 23 -8.65 -1.62 -18.17
CA SER A 23 -8.47 -2.85 -18.96
C SER A 23 -7.22 -3.66 -18.55
N TYR A 24 -6.75 -3.46 -17.32
CA TYR A 24 -5.93 -4.40 -16.59
C TYR A 24 -6.80 -5.59 -16.18
N ALA A 25 -7.32 -6.33 -17.17
CA ALA A 25 -7.38 -7.77 -16.97
C ALA A 25 -5.95 -8.15 -16.58
N PRO A 26 -5.71 -8.77 -15.41
CA PRO A 26 -4.36 -9.10 -15.03
C PRO A 26 -3.82 -9.99 -16.15
N LYS A 27 -2.92 -9.44 -16.97
CA LYS A 27 -1.96 -10.26 -17.70
C LYS A 27 -1.40 -11.12 -16.59
N ARG A 28 -1.63 -12.45 -16.62
CA ARG A 28 -1.06 -13.37 -15.64
C ARG A 28 0.41 -13.05 -15.55
N ALA A 29 0.76 -12.23 -14.59
CA ALA A 29 2.09 -11.73 -14.44
C ALA A 29 2.81 -12.92 -13.88
N VAL A 30 3.91 -13.31 -14.54
CA VAL A 30 4.76 -14.38 -14.04
C VAL A 30 5.27 -14.03 -12.62
N LYS A 31 5.24 -12.73 -12.26
CA LYS A 31 5.63 -12.16 -10.97
C LYS A 31 4.50 -11.31 -10.38
N VAL A 32 4.32 -11.34 -9.06
CA VAL A 32 3.35 -10.51 -8.37
C VAL A 32 3.95 -9.11 -8.13
N PRO A 33 3.29 -8.02 -8.54
CA PRO A 33 3.74 -6.66 -8.26
C PRO A 33 3.64 -6.32 -6.76
N LEU A 34 4.70 -5.73 -6.22
CA LEU A 34 4.80 -5.24 -4.85
C LEU A 34 5.01 -3.73 -4.83
N THR A 35 4.12 -3.01 -4.14
CA THR A 35 4.26 -1.57 -3.89
C THR A 35 4.55 -1.31 -2.42
N ILE A 36 5.55 -0.49 -2.14
CA ILE A 36 5.86 -0.04 -0.79
C ILE A 36 5.12 1.27 -0.51
N ILE A 37 4.37 1.33 0.59
CA ILE A 37 3.67 2.53 1.06
C ILE A 37 4.41 3.11 2.26
N THR A 38 4.87 4.35 2.12
CA THR A 38 5.63 5.08 3.13
C THR A 38 5.06 6.49 3.35
N GLY A 39 5.62 7.23 4.30
CA GLY A 39 5.19 8.58 4.66
C GLY A 39 5.05 8.77 6.16
N PHE A 40 5.17 10.00 6.64
CA PHE A 40 5.20 10.32 8.08
C PHE A 40 3.97 9.85 8.87
N LEU A 41 4.12 9.75 10.18
CA LEU A 41 2.99 9.44 11.06
C LEU A 41 1.91 10.51 10.90
N GLY A 42 0.67 10.09 10.71
CA GLY A 42 -0.45 11.02 10.48
C GLY A 42 -0.63 11.46 9.03
N SER A 43 0.22 11.06 8.09
CA SER A 43 0.07 11.45 6.67
C SER A 43 -1.16 10.85 5.96
N GLY A 44 -1.88 9.93 6.60
CA GLY A 44 -3.09 9.29 6.05
C GLY A 44 -2.86 7.92 5.40
N LYS A 45 -1.70 7.29 5.60
CA LYS A 45 -1.41 5.92 5.12
C LYS A 45 -2.50 4.91 5.50
N SER A 46 -2.90 4.86 6.78
CA SER A 46 -3.93 3.93 7.25
C SER A 46 -5.28 4.19 6.59
N THR A 47 -5.66 5.45 6.39
CA THR A 47 -6.88 5.83 5.65
C THR A 47 -6.83 5.34 4.21
N PHE A 48 -5.69 5.52 3.54
CA PHE A 48 -5.46 5.02 2.18
C PHE A 48 -5.56 3.50 2.10
N LEU A 49 -4.88 2.77 2.99
CA LEU A 49 -4.95 1.30 3.01
C LEU A 49 -6.35 0.79 3.38
N LYS A 50 -7.04 1.46 4.31
CA LYS A 50 -8.43 1.15 4.68
C LYS A 50 -9.36 1.26 3.47
N TYR A 51 -9.22 2.32 2.67
CA TYR A 51 -9.97 2.47 1.43
C TYR A 51 -9.77 1.26 0.50
N ILE A 52 -8.52 0.83 0.29
CA ILE A 52 -8.20 -0.35 -0.53
C ILE A 52 -8.82 -1.63 0.07
N LEU A 53 -8.78 -1.81 1.39
CA LEU A 53 -9.33 -3.00 2.05
C LEU A 53 -10.86 -3.06 2.03
N THR A 54 -11.55 -1.93 1.82
CA THR A 54 -13.01 -1.88 1.98
C THR A 54 -13.78 -1.63 0.70
N GLU A 55 -13.17 -0.98 -0.29
CA GLU A 55 -13.84 -0.63 -1.54
C GLU A 55 -13.77 -1.74 -2.59
N LYS A 56 -14.71 -1.68 -3.55
CA LYS A 56 -14.79 -2.63 -4.67
C LYS A 56 -14.03 -2.09 -5.88
N HIS A 57 -12.71 -2.20 -5.83
CA HIS A 57 -11.82 -1.78 -6.94
C HIS A 57 -11.57 -2.90 -7.97
N GLY A 58 -12.04 -4.13 -7.74
CA GLY A 58 -11.94 -5.23 -8.69
C GLY A 58 -10.60 -5.97 -8.72
N TYR A 59 -9.73 -5.73 -7.73
CA TYR A 59 -8.47 -6.46 -7.54
C TYR A 59 -8.48 -7.20 -6.21
N ARG A 60 -7.76 -8.31 -6.12
CA ARG A 60 -7.50 -8.99 -4.83
C ARG A 60 -6.13 -8.56 -4.34
N ILE A 61 -6.08 -7.62 -3.41
CA ILE A 61 -4.82 -7.03 -2.95
C ILE A 61 -4.45 -7.63 -1.60
N ALA A 62 -3.21 -8.10 -1.47
CA ALA A 62 -2.65 -8.52 -0.20
C ALA A 62 -1.89 -7.36 0.45
N ILE A 63 -2.38 -6.89 1.59
CA ILE A 63 -1.81 -5.76 2.33
C ILE A 63 -1.11 -6.27 3.58
N ILE A 64 0.16 -5.88 3.71
CA ILE A 64 1.01 -6.18 4.84
C ILE A 64 1.15 -4.88 5.63
N MET A 65 0.42 -4.78 6.74
CA MET A 65 0.36 -3.59 7.60
C MET A 65 1.41 -3.69 8.69
N ASN A 66 2.09 -2.59 8.98
CA ASN A 66 3.18 -2.58 9.95
C ASN A 66 2.73 -2.14 11.35
N GLU A 67 1.70 -1.30 11.45
CA GLU A 67 1.17 -0.84 12.74
C GLU A 67 -0.20 -1.44 13.06
N PHE A 68 -0.28 -2.14 14.20
CA PHE A 68 -1.49 -2.76 14.76
C PHE A 68 -2.59 -1.76 15.19
N GLY A 69 -2.43 -0.46 14.92
CA GLY A 69 -3.27 0.60 15.49
C GLY A 69 -4.72 0.66 14.98
N ASP A 70 -4.97 0.20 13.76
CA ASP A 70 -6.29 0.27 13.11
C ASP A 70 -6.87 -1.12 12.75
N THR A 71 -6.22 -2.21 13.18
CA THR A 71 -6.64 -3.55 12.75
C THR A 71 -7.92 -4.03 13.43
N ALA A 72 -8.30 -3.53 14.61
CA ALA A 72 -9.52 -3.95 15.30
C ALA A 72 -10.80 -3.71 14.46
N ASP A 73 -10.87 -2.59 13.75
CA ASP A 73 -11.97 -2.27 12.84
C ASP A 73 -12.01 -3.21 11.62
N ILE A 74 -10.84 -3.61 11.13
CA ILE A 74 -10.68 -4.47 9.96
C ILE A 74 -10.93 -5.94 10.33
N GLU A 75 -10.42 -6.37 11.48
CA GLU A 75 -10.65 -7.68 12.12
C GLU A 75 -12.14 -7.92 12.37
N GLY A 76 -12.86 -6.92 12.91
CA GLY A 76 -14.31 -7.01 13.12
C GLY A 76 -15.09 -7.23 11.82
N ARG A 77 -14.61 -6.67 10.71
CA ARG A 77 -15.21 -6.87 9.37
C ARG A 77 -14.84 -8.24 8.79
N ALA A 78 -13.60 -8.71 8.94
CA ALA A 78 -13.21 -10.05 8.52
C ALA A 78 -14.05 -11.14 9.22
N ILE A 79 -14.27 -11.00 10.53
CA ILE A 79 -15.09 -11.92 11.33
C ILE A 79 -16.55 -11.95 10.85
N SER A 80 -17.08 -10.85 10.32
CA SER A 80 -18.44 -10.80 9.77
C SER A 80 -18.62 -11.53 8.43
N VAL A 81 -17.51 -11.77 7.71
CA VAL A 81 -17.50 -12.42 6.40
C VAL A 81 -17.27 -13.93 6.54
N SER A 82 -16.48 -14.35 7.52
CA SER A 82 -16.44 -15.75 7.95
C SER A 82 -17.75 -16.11 8.65
N SER A 83 -18.53 -17.02 8.08
CA SER A 83 -19.73 -17.58 8.70
C SER A 83 -19.48 -17.98 10.16
N ARG A 84 -20.47 -17.72 11.04
CA ARG A 84 -20.45 -17.95 12.50
C ARG A 84 -20.11 -19.39 12.94
N ASP A 85 -19.92 -20.32 12.01
CA ASP A 85 -19.64 -21.73 12.22
C ASP A 85 -18.18 -22.14 11.93
N GLU A 86 -17.31 -21.22 11.50
CA GLU A 86 -15.86 -21.49 11.30
C GLU A 86 -15.01 -20.71 12.31
N PRO A 87 -14.67 -21.30 13.48
CA PRO A 87 -13.72 -20.72 14.43
C PRO A 87 -12.29 -20.59 13.85
N ALA A 88 -12.06 -21.07 12.63
CA ALA A 88 -10.76 -21.11 11.97
C ALA A 88 -10.29 -19.76 11.38
N ALA A 89 -11.17 -18.77 11.19
CA ALA A 89 -10.78 -17.44 10.68
C ALA A 89 -9.88 -16.66 11.67
N LEU A 90 -9.86 -17.06 12.94
CA LEU A 90 -8.94 -16.56 13.98
C LEU A 90 -7.63 -17.35 14.07
N ALA A 91 -7.49 -18.47 13.33
CA ALA A 91 -6.30 -19.32 13.35
C ALA A 91 -5.34 -19.06 12.17
N THR A 92 -5.75 -18.29 11.17
CA THR A 92 -4.90 -17.94 10.03
C THR A 92 -4.20 -16.60 10.26
N GLU A 93 -2.89 -16.52 9.99
CA GLU A 93 -2.10 -15.29 10.11
C GLU A 93 -2.56 -14.16 9.14
N PHE A 94 -3.39 -14.50 8.15
CA PHE A 94 -3.96 -13.59 7.17
C PHE A 94 -5.49 -13.58 7.32
N LEU A 95 -6.06 -12.39 7.26
CA LEU A 95 -7.50 -12.13 7.27
C LEU A 95 -7.96 -11.88 5.84
N GLU A 96 -9.04 -12.54 5.44
CA GLU A 96 -9.68 -12.34 4.13
C GLU A 96 -10.91 -11.44 4.28
N LEU A 97 -11.07 -10.51 3.34
CA LEU A 97 -12.12 -9.49 3.35
C LEU A 97 -13.15 -9.73 2.25
N ALA A 98 -14.33 -9.13 2.40
CA ALA A 98 -15.47 -9.32 1.49
C ALA A 98 -15.19 -8.91 0.04
N ASN A 99 -14.21 -8.02 -0.20
CA ASN A 99 -13.80 -7.61 -1.54
C ASN A 99 -12.72 -8.51 -2.14
N GLY A 100 -12.32 -9.58 -1.44
CA GLY A 100 -11.27 -10.51 -1.86
C GLY A 100 -9.85 -10.06 -1.54
N CYS A 101 -9.68 -8.92 -0.83
CA CYS A 101 -8.38 -8.52 -0.33
C CYS A 101 -7.97 -9.36 0.89
N LEU A 102 -6.66 -9.51 1.06
CA LEU A 102 -6.05 -10.14 2.21
C LEU A 102 -5.35 -9.07 3.01
N CYS A 103 -5.43 -9.13 4.34
CA CYS A 103 -4.59 -8.28 5.19
C CYS A 103 -3.94 -9.10 6.30
N CYS A 104 -2.70 -8.76 6.61
CA CYS A 104 -2.05 -9.22 7.84
C CYS A 104 -1.35 -8.06 8.52
N SER A 105 -1.16 -8.20 9.83
CA SER A 105 -0.26 -7.34 10.57
C SER A 105 1.10 -8.02 10.72
N VAL A 106 2.16 -7.26 10.54
CA VAL A 106 3.54 -7.73 10.63
C VAL A 106 3.89 -7.92 12.10
N LYS A 107 4.02 -9.19 12.54
CA LYS A 107 4.67 -9.52 13.82
C LYS A 107 6.19 -9.71 13.68
N ASP A 108 6.66 -10.10 12.50
CA ASP A 108 8.05 -10.44 12.17
C ASP A 108 8.69 -9.41 11.21
N SER A 109 9.75 -9.73 10.46
CA SER A 109 10.22 -8.82 9.39
C SER A 109 9.24 -8.80 8.21
N GLY A 110 9.17 -7.68 7.47
CA GLY A 110 8.33 -7.59 6.26
C GLY A 110 8.67 -8.67 5.21
N ALA A 111 9.94 -9.08 5.13
CA ALA A 111 10.40 -10.19 4.30
C ALA A 111 9.70 -11.51 4.64
N ALA A 112 9.68 -11.86 5.93
CA ALA A 112 9.06 -13.09 6.40
C ALA A 112 7.55 -13.10 6.16
N ALA A 113 6.89 -11.95 6.34
CA ALA A 113 5.46 -11.80 6.01
C ALA A 113 5.20 -12.06 4.51
N ILE A 114 6.10 -11.58 3.65
CA ILE A 114 6.00 -11.77 2.20
C ILE A 114 6.27 -13.22 1.80
N GLU A 115 7.30 -13.88 2.33
CA GLU A 115 7.56 -15.31 2.10
C GLU A 115 6.34 -16.17 2.45
N LYS A 116 5.71 -15.88 3.60
CA LYS A 116 4.49 -16.57 4.02
C LYS A 116 3.32 -16.29 3.09
N LEU A 117 3.18 -15.05 2.63
CA LEU A 117 2.13 -14.64 1.70
C LEU A 117 2.30 -15.33 0.33
N MET A 118 3.53 -15.48 -0.15
CA MET A 118 3.82 -16.13 -1.44
C MET A 118 3.44 -17.62 -1.46
N ARG A 119 3.34 -18.30 -0.31
CA ARG A 119 2.76 -19.65 -0.25
C ARG A 119 1.28 -19.70 -0.68
N LYS A 120 0.60 -18.56 -0.75
CA LYS A 120 -0.78 -18.38 -1.22
C LYS A 120 -0.83 -17.70 -2.59
N GLN A 121 0.25 -17.72 -3.38
CA GLN A 121 0.28 -17.14 -4.72
C GLN A 121 -0.92 -17.64 -5.57
N GLY A 122 -1.57 -16.70 -6.27
CA GLY A 122 -2.81 -16.94 -7.01
C GLY A 122 -4.09 -16.57 -6.25
N ALA A 123 -4.01 -16.42 -4.91
CA ALA A 123 -5.11 -15.87 -4.11
C ALA A 123 -5.24 -14.34 -4.22
N PHE A 124 -4.14 -13.65 -4.54
CA PHE A 124 -4.05 -12.21 -4.71
C PHE A 124 -3.36 -11.86 -6.04
N ASP A 125 -3.63 -10.64 -6.51
CA ASP A 125 -3.15 -10.06 -7.75
C ASP A 125 -2.01 -9.06 -7.52
N TYR A 126 -1.96 -8.41 -6.35
CA TYR A 126 -0.99 -7.38 -5.97
C TYR A 126 -0.60 -7.48 -4.49
N ILE A 127 0.61 -7.03 -4.15
CA ILE A 127 1.08 -6.87 -2.77
C ILE A 127 1.26 -5.37 -2.47
N MET A 128 0.78 -4.92 -1.32
CA MET A 128 1.09 -3.61 -0.76
C MET A 128 1.74 -3.78 0.61
N LEU A 129 2.94 -3.23 0.79
CA LEU A 129 3.70 -3.29 2.03
C LEU A 129 3.75 -1.89 2.66
N GLU A 130 3.13 -1.74 3.83
CA GLU A 130 3.29 -0.53 4.63
C GLU A 130 4.64 -0.53 5.37
N THR A 131 5.34 0.60 5.35
CA THR A 131 6.50 0.84 6.21
C THR A 131 6.13 1.75 7.38
N THR A 132 6.89 1.73 8.48
CA THR A 132 6.67 2.73 9.54
C THR A 132 6.87 4.14 8.98
N GLY A 133 6.29 5.15 9.65
CA GLY A 133 6.41 6.53 9.19
C GLY A 133 7.81 7.14 9.27
N LEU A 134 8.79 6.41 9.81
CA LEU A 134 10.20 6.79 9.89
C LEU A 134 11.13 5.77 9.19
N ALA A 135 10.58 4.71 8.59
CA ALA A 135 11.38 3.70 7.93
C ALA A 135 11.86 4.22 6.57
N ASP A 136 13.15 4.06 6.32
CA ASP A 136 13.72 4.22 4.99
C ASP A 136 13.23 3.05 4.10
N PRO A 137 12.52 3.33 2.99
CA PRO A 137 12.09 2.28 2.07
C PRO A 137 13.25 1.67 1.27
N GLY A 138 14.42 2.32 1.22
CA GLY A 138 15.59 1.90 0.44
C GLY A 138 16.10 0.49 0.79
N PRO A 139 16.40 0.17 2.06
CA PRO A 139 16.79 -1.17 2.47
C PRO A 139 15.75 -2.26 2.14
N ILE A 140 14.46 -1.93 2.25
CA ILE A 140 13.37 -2.86 1.92
C ILE A 140 13.31 -3.09 0.41
N ALA A 141 13.36 -2.03 -0.39
CA ALA A 141 13.42 -2.11 -1.84
C ALA A 141 14.64 -2.90 -2.33
N ALA A 142 15.81 -2.68 -1.72
CA ALA A 142 17.05 -3.38 -2.04
C ALA A 142 16.94 -4.89 -1.79
N MET A 143 16.22 -5.31 -0.74
CA MET A 143 15.99 -6.73 -0.47
C MET A 143 15.25 -7.42 -1.62
N PHE A 144 14.21 -6.81 -2.19
CA PHE A 144 13.47 -7.37 -3.33
C PHE A 144 14.26 -7.33 -4.64
N TRP A 145 15.21 -6.40 -4.74
CA TRP A 145 16.07 -6.30 -5.92
C TRP A 145 17.26 -7.26 -5.89
N GLN A 146 17.85 -7.49 -4.71
CA GLN A 146 19.10 -8.24 -4.53
C GLN A 146 18.88 -9.71 -4.20
N ASN A 147 17.72 -10.08 -3.66
CA ASN A 147 17.44 -11.46 -3.28
C ASN A 147 16.84 -12.22 -4.47
N GLU A 148 17.60 -13.17 -5.02
CA GLU A 148 17.19 -13.99 -6.16
C GLU A 148 15.86 -14.73 -5.88
N ASP A 149 15.66 -15.19 -4.64
CA ASP A 149 14.45 -15.92 -4.22
C ASP A 149 13.16 -15.10 -4.42
N PHE A 150 13.21 -13.78 -4.15
CA PHE A 150 12.07 -12.89 -4.40
C PHE A 150 12.01 -12.42 -5.84
N SER A 151 13.16 -12.29 -6.49
CA SER A 151 13.25 -11.68 -7.81
C SER A 151 12.48 -12.46 -8.87
N ASP A 152 12.29 -13.77 -8.71
CA ASP A 152 11.61 -14.64 -9.66
C ASP A 152 10.09 -14.69 -9.50
N GLU A 153 9.58 -14.37 -8.31
CA GLU A 153 8.13 -14.45 -8.01
C GLU A 153 7.49 -13.08 -7.77
N ILE A 154 8.29 -12.07 -7.43
CA ILE A 154 7.85 -10.71 -7.08
C ILE A 154 8.57 -9.71 -7.96
N VAL A 155 7.86 -8.64 -8.33
CA VAL A 155 8.46 -7.46 -8.96
C VAL A 155 8.18 -6.25 -8.10
N LEU A 156 9.22 -5.49 -7.74
CA LEU A 156 9.04 -4.20 -7.09
C LEU A 156 8.44 -3.23 -8.11
N ASP A 157 7.16 -2.90 -7.91
CA ASP A 157 6.39 -2.01 -8.78
C ASP A 157 6.70 -0.54 -8.49
N GLY A 158 6.82 -0.17 -7.21
CA GLY A 158 7.18 1.19 -6.83
C GLY A 158 7.14 1.46 -5.33
N VAL A 159 7.49 2.70 -5.00
CA VAL A 159 7.39 3.27 -3.65
C VAL A 159 6.46 4.49 -3.71
N ILE A 160 5.39 4.46 -2.94
CA ILE A 160 4.43 5.57 -2.81
C ILE A 160 4.63 6.23 -1.45
N CYS A 161 4.94 7.52 -1.47
CA CYS A 161 5.03 8.35 -0.27
C CYS A 161 3.75 9.16 -0.08
N VAL A 162 3.02 8.90 1.00
CA VAL A 162 1.83 9.66 1.39
C VAL A 162 2.28 10.84 2.25
N VAL A 163 1.90 12.05 1.83
CA VAL A 163 2.32 13.31 2.47
C VAL A 163 1.11 14.09 2.93
N ASP A 164 1.15 14.60 4.17
CA ASP A 164 0.14 15.53 4.69
C ASP A 164 0.27 16.89 3.97
N GLY A 165 -0.81 17.38 3.35
CA GLY A 165 -0.79 18.64 2.60
C GLY A 165 -0.60 19.90 3.45
N VAL A 166 -0.90 19.83 4.75
CA VAL A 166 -0.75 20.93 5.71
C VAL A 166 0.61 20.88 6.40
N PHE A 167 1.03 19.69 6.83
CA PHE A 167 2.23 19.49 7.66
C PHE A 167 3.45 18.95 6.92
N GLY A 168 3.29 18.41 5.71
CA GLY A 168 4.36 17.68 5.00
C GLY A 168 5.63 18.50 4.78
N LEU A 169 5.51 19.79 4.43
CA LEU A 169 6.69 20.66 4.29
C LEU A 169 7.41 20.87 5.63
N LYS A 170 6.66 21.01 6.73
CA LYS A 170 7.22 21.14 8.08
C LYS A 170 7.94 19.86 8.48
N GLU A 171 7.36 18.69 8.21
CA GLU A 171 7.97 17.40 8.50
C GLU A 171 9.29 17.24 7.74
N LEU A 172 9.27 17.42 6.41
CA LEU A 172 10.47 17.34 5.55
C LEU A 172 11.58 18.32 5.98
N THR A 173 11.22 19.54 6.36
CA THR A 173 12.20 20.55 6.80
C THR A 173 12.68 20.34 8.24
N SER A 174 11.85 19.77 9.12
CA SER A 174 12.24 19.38 10.46
C SER A 174 13.19 18.18 10.44
N GLU A 175 12.98 17.24 9.52
CA GLU A 175 13.86 16.13 9.22
C GLU A 175 15.18 16.57 8.62
N ASN A 176 15.22 17.66 7.85
CA ASN A 176 16.49 18.24 7.37
C ASN A 176 17.43 18.65 8.52
N ARG A 177 16.96 18.78 9.77
CA ARG A 177 17.84 18.98 10.93
C ARG A 177 18.45 17.69 11.51
N LEU A 178 17.87 16.51 11.22
CA LEU A 178 18.36 15.18 11.64
C LEU A 178 19.00 14.39 10.48
N ALA A 179 18.45 14.48 9.26
CA ALA A 179 18.91 13.79 8.05
C ALA A 179 20.16 14.43 7.40
N SER A 180 20.42 15.73 7.64
CA SER A 180 21.64 16.42 7.14
C SER A 180 22.95 15.84 7.70
N ARG A 181 22.91 14.93 8.68
CA ARG A 181 24.09 14.19 9.16
C ARG A 181 24.36 12.86 8.44
N ARG A 182 23.44 12.35 7.61
CA ARG A 182 23.59 11.03 6.96
C ARG A 182 23.46 11.01 5.44
N TYR A 183 22.83 12.00 4.82
CA TYR A 183 22.49 11.92 3.39
C TYR A 183 23.42 12.66 2.41
N PHE A 184 24.33 13.54 2.86
CA PHE A 184 25.21 14.33 1.97
C PHE A 184 26.70 14.33 2.38
N ARG A 185 27.25 13.16 2.71
CA ARG A 185 28.70 12.94 2.65
C ARG A 185 28.98 11.78 1.72
N SER A 186 29.07 12.10 0.42
CA SER A 186 29.98 11.43 -0.51
C SER A 186 31.42 11.78 -0.15
#